data_AF-A0A7S3LZE7-F1
#
_entry.id   AF-A0A7S3LZE7-F1
#
_cell.length_a   1.000
_cell.length_b   1.000
_cell.length_c   1.000
_cell.angle_alpha   90.00
_cell.angle_beta   90.00
_cell.angle_gamma   90.00
#
_symmetry.space_group_name_H-M   'P 1'
#
loop_
_entity.id
_entity.type
_entity.pdbx_description
1 polymer ?
#
loop_
_entity_poly.entity_id
_entity_poly.type
_entity_poly.pdbx_seq_one_letter_code
_entity_poly.pdbx_strand_id
1 'polypeptide(L)'
;YFMMDLQGNYFQLVAAGFGLAMTSNSLAMVLGSALSDVKEVTEMSSLLFVPQILFAGFFVRLSQIPIFLRWAQYLCGMSYGVKLAFQIEFDPSLDSCRSSPEAAENCSGLLSSNGINVNRFWVSILCIFAIFFIARAIAGVILNQKAKSFY
;
A
#
# COMPACT_ATOMS: atom_id res chain seq x y z
N TYR A 1 -9.24 -10.29 -14.72
CA TYR A 1 -8.71 -11.39 -13.91
C TYR A 1 -8.32 -12.54 -14.82
N PHE A 2 -9.28 -13.32 -15.33
CA PHE A 2 -9.01 -14.48 -16.18
C PHE A 2 -8.39 -14.18 -17.56
N MET A 3 -8.61 -12.99 -18.15
CA MET A 3 -7.94 -12.62 -19.42
C MET A 3 -6.46 -12.27 -19.27
N MET A 4 -6.01 -11.97 -18.06
CA MET A 4 -4.60 -11.64 -17.75
C MET A 4 -3.87 -12.84 -17.15
N ASP A 5 -4.51 -14.02 -17.14
CA ASP A 5 -4.00 -15.27 -16.57
C ASP A 5 -3.52 -15.18 -15.12
N LEU A 6 -4.17 -14.32 -14.31
CA LEU A 6 -3.93 -14.26 -12.87
C LEU A 6 -4.58 -15.48 -12.19
N GLN A 7 -3.84 -16.16 -11.32
CA GLN A 7 -4.22 -17.42 -10.67
C GLN A 7 -4.40 -17.34 -9.15
N GLY A 8 -4.02 -16.21 -8.52
CA GLY A 8 -4.32 -15.95 -7.11
C GLY A 8 -5.79 -16.04 -6.69
N ASN A 9 -6.06 -15.86 -5.40
CA ASN A 9 -7.45 -15.82 -4.94
C ASN A 9 -8.10 -14.47 -5.32
N TYR A 10 -9.06 -14.51 -6.24
CA TYR A 10 -9.78 -13.32 -6.71
C TYR A 10 -10.35 -12.46 -5.57
N PHE A 11 -10.99 -13.06 -4.57
CA PHE A 11 -11.61 -12.31 -3.48
C PHE A 11 -10.57 -11.63 -2.59
N GLN A 12 -9.43 -12.28 -2.36
CA GLN A 12 -8.33 -11.66 -1.62
C GLN A 12 -7.73 -10.49 -2.40
N LEU A 13 -7.59 -10.61 -3.73
CA LEU A 13 -7.07 -9.55 -4.56
C LEU A 13 -8.01 -8.33 -4.58
N VAL A 14 -9.32 -8.56 -4.70
CA VAL A 14 -10.33 -7.50 -4.60
C VAL A 14 -10.32 -6.86 -3.21
N ALA A 15 -10.23 -7.65 -2.13
CA ALA A 15 -10.16 -7.14 -0.77
C ALA A 15 -8.88 -6.31 -0.52
N ALA A 16 -7.73 -6.73 -1.06
CA ALA A 16 -6.49 -5.96 -0.99
C ALA A 16 -6.61 -4.63 -1.74
N GLY A 17 -7.19 -4.65 -2.95
CA GLY A 17 -7.48 -3.43 -3.72
C GLY A 17 -8.44 -2.49 -3.00
N PHE A 18 -9.49 -3.03 -2.38
CA PHE A 18 -10.44 -2.26 -1.59
C PHE A 18 -9.77 -1.63 -0.35
N GLY A 19 -8.96 -2.38 0.39
CA GLY A 19 -8.21 -1.87 1.55
C GLY A 19 -7.24 -0.75 1.17
N LEU A 20 -6.56 -0.90 0.04
CA LEU A 20 -5.72 0.16 -0.53
C LEU A 20 -6.53 1.41 -0.87
N ALA A 21 -7.66 1.26 -1.58
CA ALA A 21 -8.53 2.38 -1.93
C ALA A 21 -9.06 3.12 -0.70
N MET A 22 -9.49 2.38 0.34
CA MET A 22 -9.94 2.95 1.61
C MET A 22 -8.86 3.77 2.30
N THR A 23 -7.62 3.29 2.29
CA THR A 23 -6.48 3.98 2.90
C THR A 23 -6.12 5.25 2.14
N SER A 24 -6.04 5.17 0.82
CA SER A 24 -5.78 6.34 -0.05
C SER A 24 -6.85 7.41 0.09
N ASN A 25 -8.13 7.01 0.13
CA ASN A 25 -9.24 7.94 0.36
C ASN A 25 -9.16 8.62 1.73
N SER A 26 -8.76 7.88 2.76
CA SER A 26 -8.58 8.47 4.09
C SER A 26 -7.45 9.50 4.12
N LEU A 27 -6.36 9.23 3.40
CA LEU A 27 -5.21 10.15 3.34
C LEU A 27 -5.54 11.41 2.53
N ALA A 28 -6.29 11.26 1.43
CA ALA A 28 -6.85 12.38 0.69
C ALA A 28 -7.80 13.23 1.56
N MET A 29 -8.62 12.58 2.41
CA MET A 29 -9.48 13.29 3.35
C MET A 29 -8.71 14.08 4.40
N VAL A 30 -7.58 13.53 4.92
CA VAL A 30 -6.69 14.28 5.82
C VAL A 30 -6.20 15.55 5.14
N LEU A 31 -5.66 15.45 3.92
CA LEU A 31 -5.18 16.60 3.15
C LEU A 31 -6.29 17.62 2.87
N GLY A 32 -7.46 17.17 2.43
CA GLY A 32 -8.61 18.03 2.15
C GLY A 32 -9.19 18.70 3.39
N SER A 33 -9.05 18.08 4.58
CA SER A 33 -9.47 18.70 5.85
C SER A 33 -8.46 19.70 6.42
N ALA A 34 -7.18 19.54 6.09
CA ALA A 34 -6.10 20.36 6.62
C ALA A 34 -5.98 21.71 5.91
N LEU A 35 -6.18 21.71 4.59
CA LEU A 35 -5.96 22.85 3.71
C LEU A 35 -7.30 23.43 3.24
N SER A 36 -7.36 24.76 3.12
CA SER A 36 -8.57 25.48 2.69
C SER A 36 -8.62 25.70 1.18
N ASP A 37 -7.45 25.82 0.53
CA ASP A 37 -7.34 26.08 -0.90
C ASP A 37 -7.09 24.79 -1.72
N VAL A 38 -7.91 24.59 -2.75
CA VAL A 38 -7.84 23.41 -3.63
C VAL A 38 -6.50 23.32 -4.38
N LYS A 39 -5.90 24.48 -4.68
CA LYS A 39 -4.58 24.54 -5.35
C LYS A 39 -3.49 23.95 -4.45
N GLU A 40 -3.47 24.33 -3.17
CA GLU A 40 -2.51 23.80 -2.19
C GLU A 40 -2.71 22.29 -1.97
N VAL A 41 -3.97 21.83 -1.89
CA VAL A 41 -4.29 20.39 -1.77
C VAL A 41 -3.72 19.59 -2.94
N THR A 42 -3.80 20.11 -4.16
CA THR A 42 -3.33 19.43 -5.36
C THR A 42 -1.80 19.30 -5.39
N GLU A 43 -1.09 20.38 -5.03
CA GLU A 43 0.37 20.37 -4.92
C GLU A 43 0.83 19.39 -3.82
N MET A 44 0.20 19.43 -2.65
CA MET A 44 0.54 18.56 -1.52
C MET A 44 0.19 17.09 -1.77
N SER A 45 -0.89 16.82 -2.51
CA SER A 45 -1.27 15.46 -2.90
C SER A 45 -0.18 14.81 -3.76
N SER A 46 0.38 15.57 -4.70
CA SER A 46 1.46 15.08 -5.56
C SER A 46 2.71 14.75 -4.74
N LEU A 47 3.08 15.63 -3.80
CA LEU A 47 4.19 15.40 -2.87
C LEU A 47 3.97 14.18 -1.96
N LEU A 48 2.71 13.87 -1.65
CA LEU A 48 2.37 12.74 -0.78
C LEU A 48 2.31 11.40 -1.54
N PHE A 49 1.74 11.34 -2.74
CA PHE A 49 1.56 10.09 -3.49
C PHE A 49 2.81 9.66 -4.29
N VAL A 50 3.65 10.59 -4.76
CA VAL A 50 4.86 10.23 -5.51
C VAL A 50 5.81 9.34 -4.67
N PRO A 51 6.13 9.69 -3.41
CA PRO A 51 6.94 8.83 -2.56
C PRO A 51 6.27 7.49 -2.24
N GLN A 52 4.94 7.45 -2.12
CA GLN A 52 4.19 6.22 -1.85
C GLN A 52 4.41 5.18 -2.96
N ILE A 53 4.40 5.65 -4.22
CA ILE A 53 4.64 4.80 -5.40
C ILE A 53 6.10 4.33 -5.43
N LEU A 54 7.05 5.20 -5.08
CA LEU A 54 8.48 4.84 -5.00
C LEU A 54 8.72 3.71 -3.99
N PHE A 55 8.06 3.79 -2.83
CA PHE A 55 8.16 2.78 -1.77
C PHE A 55 7.23 1.57 -1.98
N ALA A 56 6.50 1.49 -3.09
CA ALA A 56 5.56 0.41 -3.34
C ALA A 56 6.23 -0.97 -3.53
N GLY A 57 7.55 -1.00 -3.76
CA GLY A 57 8.31 -2.24 -4.03
C GLY A 57 8.28 -2.68 -5.48
N PHE A 58 7.70 -1.88 -6.38
CA PHE A 58 7.76 -2.12 -7.82
C PHE A 58 8.97 -1.41 -8.48
N PHE A 59 9.18 -0.13 -8.18
CA PHE A 59 10.23 0.69 -8.82
C PHE A 59 11.60 0.58 -8.15
N VAL A 60 11.64 0.46 -6.83
CA VAL A 60 12.88 0.36 -6.05
C VAL A 60 12.77 -0.82 -5.10
N ARG A 61 13.77 -1.71 -5.14
CA ARG A 61 13.85 -2.83 -4.20
C ARG A 61 14.07 -2.32 -2.78
N LEU A 62 13.38 -2.93 -1.81
CA LEU A 62 13.48 -2.53 -0.39
C LEU A 62 14.91 -2.67 0.20
N SER A 63 15.76 -3.46 -0.45
CA SER A 63 17.18 -3.62 -0.11
C SER A 63 18.05 -2.45 -0.57
N GLN A 64 17.62 -1.69 -1.57
CA GLN A 64 18.38 -0.56 -2.13
C GLN A 64 17.99 0.78 -1.50
N ILE A 65 16.92 0.81 -0.69
CA ILE A 65 16.53 2.00 0.07
C ILE A 65 17.53 2.19 1.22
N PRO A 66 18.15 3.37 1.36
CA PRO A 66 19.10 3.62 2.43
C PRO A 66 18.43 3.55 3.80
N ILE A 67 19.18 3.11 4.82
CA ILE A 67 18.65 2.77 6.15
C ILE A 67 17.88 3.92 6.80
N PHE A 68 18.31 5.17 6.57
CA PHE A 68 17.69 6.37 7.14
C PHE A 68 16.31 6.70 6.54
N LEU A 69 15.97 6.21 5.33
CA LEU A 69 14.63 6.37 4.72
C LEU A 69 13.73 5.15 4.91
N ARG A 70 14.26 4.06 5.47
CA ARG A 70 13.56 2.78 5.55
C ARG A 70 12.37 2.78 6.50
N TRP A 71 12.20 3.79 7.33
CA TRP A 71 11.02 3.95 8.17
C TRP A 71 9.81 4.51 7.38
N ALA A 72 10.05 5.29 6.32
CA ALA A 72 8.99 5.98 5.57
C ALA A 72 8.05 5.00 4.84
N GLN A 73 8.56 3.84 4.42
CA GLN A 73 7.73 2.76 3.84
C GLN A 73 6.66 2.23 4.79
N TYR A 74 6.82 2.36 6.12
CA TYR A 74 5.81 1.91 7.08
C TYR A 74 4.63 2.89 7.19
N LEU A 75 4.81 4.14 6.75
CA LEU A 75 3.73 5.12 6.63
C LEU A 75 2.98 4.99 5.31
N CYS A 76 3.47 4.18 4.39
CA CYS A 76 2.94 4.08 3.05
C CYS A 76 1.92 2.96 2.93
N GLY A 77 0.62 3.30 2.96
CA GLY A 77 -0.47 2.35 2.74
C GLY A 77 -0.36 1.63 1.39
N MET A 78 0.16 2.32 0.38
CA MET A 78 0.39 1.76 -0.95
C MET A 78 1.41 0.62 -0.95
N SER A 79 2.48 0.75 -0.17
CA SER A 79 3.48 -0.31 -0.02
C SER A 79 2.89 -1.61 0.51
N TYR A 80 1.97 -1.53 1.46
CA TYR A 80 1.31 -2.72 1.99
C TYR A 80 0.28 -3.33 1.03
N GLY A 81 -0.45 -2.49 0.30
CA GLY A 81 -1.40 -2.94 -0.72
C GLY A 81 -0.71 -3.72 -1.84
N VAL A 82 0.43 -3.23 -2.33
CA VAL A 82 1.22 -3.93 -3.35
C VAL A 82 1.85 -5.22 -2.79
N LYS A 83 2.34 -5.21 -1.55
CA LYS A 83 2.83 -6.43 -0.89
C LYS A 83 1.76 -7.52 -0.79
N LEU A 84 0.52 -7.14 -0.45
CA LEU A 84 -0.61 -8.08 -0.44
C LEU A 84 -0.89 -8.64 -1.83
N ALA A 85 -0.96 -7.78 -2.85
CA ALA A 85 -1.19 -8.22 -4.22
C ALA A 85 -0.11 -9.19 -4.71
N PHE A 86 1.17 -8.89 -4.45
CA PHE A 86 2.27 -9.80 -4.80
C PHE A 86 2.17 -11.13 -4.06
N GLN A 87 1.78 -11.12 -2.79
CA GLN A 87 1.69 -12.35 -2.04
C GLN A 87 0.50 -13.22 -2.46
N ILE A 88 -0.62 -12.61 -2.88
CA ILE A 88 -1.81 -13.33 -3.35
C ILE A 88 -1.54 -14.00 -4.70
N GLU A 89 -0.73 -13.37 -5.54
CA GLU A 89 -0.55 -13.77 -6.93
C GLU A 89 0.71 -14.63 -7.18
N PHE A 90 1.79 -14.36 -6.44
CA PHE A 90 3.08 -15.03 -6.60
C PHE A 90 3.43 -15.93 -5.40
N ASP A 91 2.42 -16.48 -4.72
CA ASP A 91 2.63 -17.50 -3.70
C ASP A 91 3.27 -18.76 -4.33
N PRO A 92 4.40 -19.28 -3.80
CA PRO A 92 5.03 -20.48 -4.33
C PRO A 92 4.14 -21.74 -4.34
N SER A 93 3.03 -21.74 -3.59
CA SER A 93 2.05 -22.82 -3.59
C SER A 93 1.09 -22.83 -4.78
N LEU A 94 1.01 -21.74 -5.56
CA LEU A 94 0.16 -21.63 -6.75
C LEU A 94 0.74 -22.38 -7.95
N ASP A 95 -0.14 -22.88 -8.82
CA ASP A 95 0.25 -23.60 -10.04
C ASP A 95 1.04 -22.72 -11.03
N SER A 96 0.76 -21.42 -11.07
CA SER A 96 1.51 -20.42 -11.85
C SER A 96 3.00 -20.42 -11.53
N CYS A 97 3.35 -20.63 -10.26
CA CYS A 97 4.73 -20.70 -9.79
C CYS A 97 5.33 -22.12 -9.84
N ARG A 98 4.53 -23.15 -10.15
CA ARG A 98 4.96 -24.56 -10.24
C ARG A 98 4.98 -25.11 -11.66
N SER A 99 4.58 -24.30 -12.63
CA SER A 99 4.48 -24.68 -14.05
C SER A 99 5.84 -24.98 -14.69
N SER A 100 6.92 -24.33 -14.23
CA SER A 100 8.30 -24.59 -14.66
C SER A 100 9.30 -24.26 -13.53
N PRO A 101 10.52 -24.81 -13.55
CA PRO A 101 11.55 -24.46 -12.56
C PRO A 101 11.93 -22.97 -12.60
N GLU A 102 11.93 -22.36 -13.79
CA GLU A 102 12.17 -20.92 -13.97
C GLU A 102 11.03 -20.08 -13.39
N ALA A 103 9.77 -20.54 -13.49
CA ALA A 103 8.63 -19.86 -12.89
C ALA A 103 8.73 -19.84 -11.35
N ALA A 104 9.16 -20.96 -10.75
CA ALA A 104 9.38 -21.06 -9.30
C ALA A 104 10.48 -20.10 -8.81
N GLU A 105 11.58 -20.00 -9.57
CA GLU A 105 12.67 -19.07 -9.28
C GLU A 105 12.22 -17.61 -9.41
N ASN A 106 11.43 -17.28 -10.44
CA ASN A 106 10.92 -15.93 -10.64
C ASN A 106 9.93 -15.50 -9.54
N CYS A 107 8.99 -16.36 -9.15
CA CYS A 107 8.06 -16.06 -8.06
C CYS A 107 8.81 -15.84 -6.74
N SER A 108 9.66 -16.80 -6.35
CA SER A 108 10.43 -16.71 -5.09
C SER A 108 11.45 -15.56 -5.10
N GLY A 109 12.06 -15.28 -6.24
CA GLY A 109 12.98 -14.16 -6.47
C GLY A 109 12.28 -12.80 -6.33
N LEU A 110 11.08 -12.65 -6.89
CA LEU A 110 10.28 -11.42 -6.76
C LEU A 110 9.90 -11.13 -5.30
N LEU A 111 9.46 -12.16 -4.56
CA LEU A 111 9.12 -12.02 -3.14
C LEU A 111 10.35 -11.69 -2.29
N SER A 112 11.45 -12.40 -2.52
CA SER A 112 12.71 -12.21 -1.77
C SER A 112 13.34 -10.85 -2.03
N SER A 113 13.34 -10.40 -3.29
CA SER A 113 13.83 -9.08 -3.72
C SER A 113 13.09 -7.93 -3.02
N ASN A 114 11.80 -8.12 -2.75
CA ASN A 114 10.95 -7.16 -2.05
C ASN A 114 10.86 -7.38 -0.53
N GLY A 115 11.57 -8.37 0.02
CA GLY A 115 11.52 -8.72 1.44
C GLY A 115 10.12 -9.15 1.92
N ILE A 116 9.31 -9.69 1.01
CA ILE A 116 7.94 -10.10 1.28
C ILE A 116 7.97 -11.53 1.79
N ASN A 117 7.49 -11.72 3.02
CA ASN A 117 7.37 -13.04 3.62
C ASN A 117 5.92 -13.52 3.50
N VAL A 118 5.71 -14.64 2.79
CA VAL A 118 4.38 -15.24 2.59
C VAL A 118 3.67 -15.54 3.91
N ASN A 119 4.41 -16.00 4.92
CA ASN A 119 3.84 -16.31 6.23
C ASN A 119 3.34 -15.07 6.99
N ARG A 120 3.68 -13.85 6.55
CA ARG A 120 3.32 -12.59 7.22
C ARG A 120 2.22 -11.80 6.49
N PHE A 121 1.34 -12.49 5.77
CA PHE A 121 0.18 -11.91 5.09
C PHE A 121 -0.63 -10.95 5.99
N TRP A 122 -0.96 -11.43 7.19
CA TRP A 122 -1.79 -10.72 8.17
C TRP A 122 -1.18 -9.41 8.65
N VAL A 123 0.15 -9.29 8.64
CA VAL A 123 0.84 -8.06 9.07
C VAL A 123 0.51 -6.92 8.12
N SER A 124 0.52 -7.17 6.81
CA SER A 124 0.17 -6.16 5.81
C SER A 124 -1.29 -5.72 5.93
N ILE A 125 -2.20 -6.65 6.21
CA ILE A 125 -3.62 -6.34 6.49
C ILE A 125 -3.74 -5.43 7.72
N LEU A 126 -3.10 -5.81 8.83
CA LEU A 126 -3.15 -5.05 10.08
C LEU A 126 -2.60 -3.63 9.87
N CYS A 127 -1.48 -3.49 9.17
CA CYS A 127 -0.91 -2.17 8.84
C CYS A 127 -1.87 -1.30 8.02
N ILE A 128 -2.54 -1.86 7.00
CA ILE A 128 -3.54 -1.11 6.21
C ILE A 128 -4.68 -0.62 7.10
N PHE A 129 -5.24 -1.51 7.93
CA PHE A 129 -6.30 -1.12 8.88
C PHE A 129 -5.82 -0.05 9.86
N ALA A 130 -4.62 -0.19 10.41
CA ALA A 130 -4.04 0.78 11.33
C ALA A 130 -3.90 2.16 10.67
N ILE A 131 -3.33 2.23 9.47
CA ILE A 131 -3.19 3.49 8.72
C ILE A 131 -4.56 4.10 8.43
N PHE A 132 -5.54 3.30 8.02
CA PHE A 132 -6.90 3.77 7.78
C PHE A 132 -7.52 4.42 9.03
N PHE A 133 -7.54 3.72 10.17
CA PHE A 133 -8.13 4.25 11.40
C PHE A 133 -7.39 5.48 11.93
N ILE A 134 -6.05 5.47 11.88
CA ILE A 134 -5.22 6.61 12.28
C ILE A 134 -5.51 7.82 11.37
N ALA A 135 -5.52 7.65 10.06
CA ALA A 135 -5.79 8.73 9.12
C ALA A 135 -7.22 9.29 9.31
N ARG A 136 -8.22 8.44 9.54
CA ARG A 136 -9.58 8.90 9.86
C ARG A 136 -9.66 9.67 11.17
N ALA A 137 -8.98 9.20 12.21
CA ALA A 137 -8.92 9.91 13.48
C ALA A 137 -8.25 11.29 13.32
N ILE A 138 -7.13 11.36 12.60
CA ILE A 138 -6.44 12.61 12.30
C ILE A 138 -7.36 13.58 11.54
N ALA A 139 -8.01 13.13 10.47
CA ALA A 139 -8.93 13.97 9.70
C ALA A 139 -10.07 14.51 10.58
N GLY A 140 -10.65 13.66 11.44
CA GLY A 140 -11.70 14.07 12.38
C GLY A 140 -11.22 15.10 13.40
N VAL A 141 -10.00 14.94 13.94
CA VAL A 141 -9.41 15.90 14.89
C VAL A 141 -9.12 17.24 14.21
N ILE A 142 -8.53 17.23 13.02
CA ILE A 142 -8.23 18.45 12.24
C ILE A 142 -9.53 19.22 11.95
N LEU A 143 -10.57 18.52 11.49
CA LEU A 143 -11.84 19.14 11.18
C LEU A 143 -12.49 19.75 12.42
N ASN A 144 -12.46 19.07 13.56
CA ASN A 144 -12.98 19.58 14.82
C ASN A 144 -12.20 20.81 15.34
N GLN A 145 -10.87 20.80 15.20
CA GLN A 145 -10.04 21.95 15.58
C GLN A 145 -10.32 23.16 14.69
N LYS A 146 -10.43 22.96 13.36
CA LYS A 146 -10.79 24.01 12.40
C LYS A 146 -12.18 24.55 12.71
N ALA A 147 -13.18 23.69 12.97
CA ALA A 147 -14.53 24.12 13.32
C ALA A 147 -14.58 25.00 14.58
N LYS A 148 -13.81 24.65 15.62
CA LYS A 148 -13.71 25.46 16.84
C LYS A 148 -12.99 26.78 16.65
N SER A 149 -12.05 26.87 15.71
CA SER A 149 -11.34 28.12 15.41
C SER A 149 -12.20 29.16 14.70
N PHE A 150 -13.35 28.76 14.13
CA PHE A 150 -14.30 29.67 13.46
C PHE A 150 -15.36 30.26 14.40
N TYR A 151 -15.45 29.78 15.64
CA TYR A 151 -16.36 30.30 16.66
C TYR A 151 -15.58 31.04 17.74
#